data_AF-A0A815EG71-F1
#
_entry.id   AF-A0A815EG71-F1
#
_cell.length_a   1.000
_cell.length_b   1.000
_cell.length_c   1.000
_cell.angle_alpha   90.00
_cell.angle_beta   90.00
_cell.angle_gamma   90.00
#
_symmetry.space_group_name_H-M   'P 1'
#
loop_
_entity.id
_entity.type
_entity.pdbx_description
1 polymer ?
#
loop_
_entity_poly.entity_id
_entity_poly.type
_entity_poly.pdbx_seq_one_letter_code
_entity_poly.pdbx_strand_id
1 'polypeptide(L)'
;MGVLSARIVKRDINWNGNWAMACDFNDNDLSNVRIAPNLCGPKCVDTPGCTHFTWSQWNGGTCWMKKGPISKSNAFSTTDQTMVCGVVTDGGSGSRSNKRGIAWPLENKQDSPNIFTGGKISWVYNWSPWRTDIAGAEFVPMLWSTNRGHDGNQFLTLAKGAKSVLGFNEPERGEQANMSPVDAAYAWKQYIEPLRAQGARLGSPAIASTDQGLNWIKQFLNELNKIGGRIDFLALHWYGRGVDNFINWITRVRQETGNQYSVWVTEFACTSWNSNQPVSQQEVNDFMRQSIAR
;
A
#
# COMPACT_ATOMS: atom_id res chain seq x y z
N MET A 1 -9.62 62.61 13.79
CA MET A 1 -9.81 61.67 12.66
C MET A 1 -8.73 60.61 12.75
N GLY A 2 -9.08 59.35 13.00
CA GLY A 2 -8.14 58.22 12.96
C GLY A 2 -8.90 57.01 12.44
N VAL A 3 -8.61 56.63 11.19
CA VAL A 3 -9.23 55.47 10.54
C VAL A 3 -8.45 54.23 10.97
N LEU A 4 -9.10 53.36 11.74
CA LEU A 4 -8.59 52.02 12.06
C LEU A 4 -8.63 51.17 10.78
N SER A 5 -7.44 50.90 10.24
CA SER A 5 -7.21 49.97 9.14
C SER A 5 -7.65 48.56 9.57
N ALA A 6 -8.69 48.02 8.93
CA ALA A 6 -9.08 46.62 9.08
C ALA A 6 -7.94 45.72 8.59
N ARG A 7 -7.28 45.01 9.53
CA ARG A 7 -6.34 43.93 9.22
C ARG A 7 -7.13 42.78 8.57
N ILE A 8 -6.83 42.49 7.30
CA ILE A 8 -7.25 41.25 6.64
C ILE A 8 -6.56 40.10 7.38
N VAL A 9 -7.30 39.34 8.18
CA VAL A 9 -6.83 38.09 8.76
C VAL A 9 -6.88 37.05 7.64
N LYS A 10 -5.76 36.82 6.94
CA LYS A 10 -5.59 35.57 6.17
C LYS A 10 -5.63 34.44 7.19
N ARG A 11 -6.68 33.60 7.16
CA ARG A 11 -6.65 32.33 7.89
C ARG A 11 -5.67 31.42 7.16
N ASP A 12 -4.63 30.98 7.86
CA ASP A 12 -3.68 30.02 7.30
C ASP A 12 -4.40 28.69 6.99
N ILE A 13 -4.14 28.14 5.82
CA ILE A 13 -4.68 26.84 5.39
C ILE A 13 -3.80 25.74 5.98
N ASN A 14 -4.39 24.86 6.79
CA ASN A 14 -3.70 23.72 7.38
C ASN A 14 -3.63 22.56 6.38
N TRP A 15 -2.51 22.47 5.66
CA TRP A 15 -2.27 21.44 4.66
C TRP A 15 -1.96 20.07 5.27
N ASN A 16 -2.64 19.04 4.76
CA ASN A 16 -2.33 17.63 4.99
C ASN A 16 -1.72 17.03 3.71
N GLY A 17 -0.40 17.12 3.58
CA GLY A 17 0.27 16.77 2.33
C GLY A 17 -0.18 17.71 1.22
N ASN A 18 -0.86 17.20 0.19
CA ASN A 18 -1.28 17.96 -1.00
C ASN A 18 -2.74 18.42 -0.99
N TRP A 19 -3.47 18.25 0.11
CA TRP A 19 -4.85 18.69 0.25
C TRP A 19 -5.11 19.34 1.62
N ALA A 20 -6.20 20.07 1.75
CA ALA A 20 -6.63 20.68 3.02
C ALA A 20 -8.16 20.76 3.10
N MET A 21 -8.68 20.87 4.33
CA MET A 21 -10.08 21.21 4.59
C MET A 21 -10.28 22.72 4.62
N ALA A 22 -11.55 23.13 4.49
CA ALA A 22 -11.98 24.52 4.54
C ALA A 22 -11.17 25.42 3.59
N CYS A 23 -10.88 24.91 2.39
CA CYS A 23 -10.14 25.64 1.38
C CYS A 23 -10.74 25.46 -0.01
N ASP A 24 -10.39 26.38 -0.89
CA ASP A 24 -10.78 26.39 -2.30
C ASP A 24 -9.71 27.10 -3.16
N PHE A 25 -9.85 27.00 -4.48
CA PHE A 25 -9.10 27.70 -5.50
C PHE A 25 -10.05 28.51 -6.37
N ASN A 26 -9.58 29.63 -6.92
CA ASN A 26 -10.37 30.43 -7.85
C ASN A 26 -10.71 29.62 -9.12
N ASP A 27 -11.90 29.89 -9.67
CA ASP A 27 -12.50 29.21 -10.83
C ASP A 27 -11.50 28.83 -11.91
N ASN A 28 -11.51 27.55 -12.32
CA ASN A 28 -10.73 26.96 -13.43
C ASN A 28 -11.21 25.54 -13.76
N ASP A 29 -12.52 25.29 -13.64
CA ASP A 29 -13.08 23.94 -13.70
C ASP A 29 -12.94 23.33 -15.11
N LEU A 30 -12.32 22.17 -15.17
CA LEU A 30 -12.26 21.27 -16.33
C LEU A 30 -13.54 20.46 -16.47
N SER A 31 -13.97 19.88 -15.36
CA SER A 31 -15.08 18.94 -15.27
C SER A 31 -15.47 18.76 -13.81
N ASN A 32 -16.63 18.17 -13.57
CA ASN A 32 -17.08 17.81 -12.24
C ASN A 32 -17.68 16.42 -12.20
N VAL A 33 -17.70 15.82 -11.02
CA VAL A 33 -18.35 14.52 -10.78
C VAL A 33 -18.86 14.46 -9.34
N ARG A 34 -20.04 13.86 -9.16
CA ARG A 34 -20.58 13.56 -7.83
C ARG A 34 -19.83 12.38 -7.23
N ILE A 35 -19.07 12.63 -6.17
CA ILE A 35 -18.18 11.63 -5.55
C ILE A 35 -17.87 12.04 -4.11
N ALA A 36 -17.44 11.10 -3.26
CA ALA A 36 -17.01 11.41 -1.89
C ALA A 36 -15.72 12.27 -1.87
N PRO A 37 -15.51 13.12 -0.84
CA PRO A 37 -14.40 14.08 -0.80
C PRO A 37 -13.01 13.41 -0.88
N ASN A 38 -12.85 12.25 -0.23
CA ASN A 38 -11.61 11.47 -0.23
C ASN A 38 -11.22 10.92 -1.60
N LEU A 39 -12.15 10.88 -2.56
CA LEU A 39 -11.92 10.40 -3.93
C LEU A 39 -11.63 11.53 -4.93
N CYS A 40 -11.76 12.79 -4.52
CA CYS A 40 -11.62 13.93 -5.41
C CYS A 40 -10.18 14.10 -5.93
N GLY A 41 -9.18 13.88 -5.07
CA GLY A 41 -7.76 13.90 -5.45
C GLY A 41 -7.39 12.82 -6.48
N PRO A 42 -7.64 11.52 -6.21
CA PRO A 42 -7.42 10.47 -7.19
C PRO A 42 -8.16 10.72 -8.51
N LYS A 43 -9.41 11.20 -8.45
CA LYS A 43 -10.17 11.55 -9.65
C LYS A 43 -9.50 12.65 -10.47
N CYS A 44 -8.93 13.65 -9.81
CA CYS A 44 -8.15 14.69 -10.49
C CYS A 44 -6.90 14.08 -11.14
N VAL A 45 -6.13 13.25 -10.44
CA VAL A 45 -4.96 12.55 -11.03
C VAL A 45 -5.33 11.76 -12.29
N ASP A 46 -6.48 11.09 -12.30
CA ASP A 46 -6.97 10.33 -13.45
C ASP A 46 -7.61 11.19 -14.55
N THR A 47 -7.80 12.49 -14.33
CA THR A 47 -8.42 13.40 -15.29
C THR A 47 -7.32 14.13 -16.08
N PRO A 48 -7.17 13.88 -17.40
CA PRO A 48 -6.13 14.52 -18.19
C PRO A 48 -6.17 16.04 -18.08
N GLY A 49 -5.03 16.64 -17.72
CA GLY A 49 -4.88 18.09 -17.56
C GLY A 49 -5.37 18.66 -16.22
N CYS A 50 -5.87 17.82 -15.30
CA CYS A 50 -6.19 18.27 -13.96
C CYS A 50 -4.91 18.51 -13.16
N THR A 51 -4.86 19.67 -12.52
CA THR A 51 -3.71 20.18 -11.75
C THR A 51 -4.07 20.42 -10.28
N HIS A 52 -5.35 20.60 -10.01
CA HIS A 52 -5.88 20.79 -8.67
C HIS A 52 -7.38 20.49 -8.66
N PHE A 53 -7.96 20.40 -7.49
CA PHE A 53 -9.37 20.10 -7.31
C PHE A 53 -9.97 20.84 -6.13
N THR A 54 -11.30 20.95 -6.17
CA THR A 54 -12.12 21.37 -5.03
C THR A 54 -13.29 20.41 -4.89
N TRP A 55 -13.60 19.99 -3.68
CA TRP A 55 -14.81 19.27 -3.33
C TRP A 55 -15.74 20.15 -2.49
N SER A 56 -17.04 20.06 -2.75
CA SER A 56 -18.09 20.81 -2.04
C SER A 56 -19.31 19.93 -1.80
N GLN A 57 -20.19 20.34 -0.88
CA GLN A 57 -21.48 19.66 -0.67
C GLN A 57 -22.50 19.87 -1.79
N TRP A 58 -22.17 20.64 -2.83
CA TRP A 58 -23.07 20.89 -3.94
C TRP A 58 -23.60 19.58 -4.53
N ASN A 59 -24.93 19.51 -4.71
CA ASN A 59 -25.66 18.35 -5.21
C ASN A 59 -25.38 17.03 -4.44
N GLY A 60 -25.18 17.13 -3.12
CA GLY A 60 -24.90 15.98 -2.27
C GLY A 60 -23.48 15.44 -2.41
N GLY A 61 -22.52 16.31 -2.77
CA GLY A 61 -21.09 16.02 -2.79
C GLY A 61 -20.50 15.99 -4.19
N THR A 62 -19.89 17.08 -4.62
CA THR A 62 -19.33 17.24 -5.97
C THR A 62 -17.86 17.62 -5.92
N CYS A 63 -17.06 16.85 -6.66
CA CYS A 63 -15.66 17.13 -6.95
C CYS A 63 -15.55 17.91 -8.26
N TRP A 64 -14.83 19.01 -8.22
CA TRP A 64 -14.51 19.90 -9.33
C TRP A 64 -13.04 19.74 -9.67
N MET A 65 -12.76 19.12 -10.81
CA MET A 65 -11.42 18.98 -11.37
C MET A 65 -11.05 20.28 -12.06
N LYS A 66 -9.86 20.82 -11.80
CA LYS A 66 -9.43 22.14 -12.28
C LYS A 66 -8.07 22.08 -12.99
N LYS A 67 -7.82 23.01 -13.93
CA LYS A 67 -6.55 23.14 -14.67
C LYS A 67 -5.85 24.46 -14.39
N GLY A 68 -4.55 24.52 -14.66
CA GLY A 68 -3.78 25.75 -14.67
C GLY A 68 -2.54 25.68 -13.79
N PRO A 69 -1.66 26.69 -13.86
CA PRO A 69 -0.40 26.73 -13.13
C PRO A 69 -0.63 27.10 -11.65
N ILE A 70 -1.39 26.27 -10.94
CA ILE A 70 -1.81 26.49 -9.57
C ILE A 70 -0.95 25.68 -8.60
N SER A 71 -0.62 26.30 -7.47
CA SER A 71 0.09 25.68 -6.35
C SER A 71 -0.65 25.95 -5.05
N LYS A 72 -0.18 25.38 -3.93
CA LYS A 72 -0.78 25.57 -2.61
C LYS A 72 -0.93 27.04 -2.20
N SER A 73 -0.02 27.92 -2.64
CA SER A 73 -0.07 29.35 -2.31
C SER A 73 -1.22 30.09 -2.97
N ASN A 74 -1.87 29.49 -3.97
CA ASN A 74 -3.02 30.06 -4.66
C ASN A 74 -4.36 29.69 -4.00
N ALA A 75 -4.35 28.77 -3.03
CA ALA A 75 -5.54 28.41 -2.30
C ALA A 75 -5.95 29.54 -1.33
N PHE A 76 -7.25 29.67 -1.10
CA PHE A 76 -7.80 30.54 -0.07
C PHE A 76 -8.67 29.74 0.90
N SER A 77 -8.74 30.19 2.15
CA SER A 77 -9.60 29.59 3.17
C SER A 77 -11.07 29.95 2.93
N THR A 78 -11.97 28.98 3.05
CA THR A 78 -13.42 29.21 3.06
C THR A 78 -13.99 29.09 4.47
N THR A 79 -15.16 29.69 4.72
CA THR A 79 -15.92 29.50 5.96
C THR A 79 -16.58 28.13 6.02
N ASP A 80 -16.84 27.51 4.87
CA ASP A 80 -17.40 26.16 4.80
C ASP A 80 -16.36 25.12 5.20
N GLN A 81 -16.53 24.57 6.41
CA GLN A 81 -15.62 23.57 6.98
C GLN A 81 -15.67 22.21 6.25
N THR A 82 -16.64 22.01 5.36
CA THR A 82 -16.84 20.73 4.66
C THR A 82 -16.13 20.69 3.32
N MET A 83 -15.72 21.85 2.78
CA MET A 83 -15.00 21.90 1.52
C MET A 83 -13.58 21.35 1.66
N VAL A 84 -13.10 20.72 0.60
CA VAL A 84 -11.76 20.14 0.53
C VAL A 84 -11.11 20.62 -0.76
N CYS A 85 -9.91 21.15 -0.72
CA CYS A 85 -9.15 21.48 -1.92
C CYS A 85 -7.80 20.75 -1.91
N GLY A 86 -7.24 20.52 -3.09
CA GLY A 86 -5.90 19.94 -3.20
C GLY A 86 -5.24 20.20 -4.54
N VAL A 87 -3.92 20.13 -4.56
CA VAL A 87 -3.11 20.19 -5.79
C VAL A 87 -2.68 18.78 -6.16
N VAL A 88 -2.73 18.46 -7.45
CA VAL A 88 -2.09 17.27 -7.99
C VAL A 88 -0.87 17.76 -8.74
N THR A 89 0.32 17.42 -8.25
CA THR A 89 1.54 17.84 -8.93
C THR A 89 1.53 17.21 -10.31
N ASP A 90 1.63 18.06 -11.35
CA ASP A 90 1.76 17.66 -12.74
C ASP A 90 2.73 16.49 -12.90
N GLY A 91 2.44 15.61 -13.84
CA GLY A 91 3.28 14.46 -14.22
C GLY A 91 4.65 14.81 -14.81
N GLY A 92 5.36 15.80 -14.27
CA GLY A 92 6.77 16.05 -14.49
C GLY A 92 7.61 15.18 -13.56
N SER A 93 8.23 14.13 -14.12
CA SER A 93 9.32 13.28 -13.56
C SER A 93 9.46 13.20 -12.03
N GLY A 94 8.35 13.13 -11.28
CA GLY A 94 8.38 12.63 -9.93
C GLY A 94 8.85 11.19 -10.04
N SER A 95 9.93 10.84 -9.33
CA SER A 95 10.34 9.45 -9.15
C SER A 95 9.08 8.60 -8.98
N ARG A 96 8.80 7.73 -9.96
CA ARG A 96 7.64 6.84 -9.88
C ARG A 96 7.69 6.18 -8.51
N SER A 97 6.55 6.13 -7.82
CA SER A 97 6.49 5.48 -6.52
C SER A 97 6.95 4.04 -6.70
N ASN A 98 8.10 3.69 -6.11
CA ASN A 98 8.69 2.35 -6.17
C ASN A 98 7.93 1.35 -5.26
N LYS A 99 6.70 1.66 -4.85
CA LYS A 99 5.89 0.82 -3.97
C LYS A 99 5.08 -0.25 -4.72
N ARG A 100 4.66 0.02 -5.97
CA ARG A 100 3.73 -0.86 -6.70
C ARG A 100 4.44 -2.14 -7.13
N GLY A 101 3.95 -3.28 -6.66
CA GLY A 101 4.39 -4.59 -7.12
C GLY A 101 3.22 -5.48 -7.51
N ILE A 102 3.53 -6.69 -7.95
CA ILE A 102 2.54 -7.70 -8.32
C ILE A 102 2.94 -9.08 -7.81
N ALA A 103 1.94 -9.83 -7.32
CA ALA A 103 2.06 -11.26 -7.12
C ALA A 103 1.71 -11.95 -8.45
N TRP A 104 2.65 -12.68 -9.06
CA TRP A 104 2.46 -13.30 -10.37
C TRP A 104 2.80 -14.78 -10.35
N PRO A 105 1.80 -15.69 -10.35
CA PRO A 105 2.04 -17.12 -10.18
C PRO A 105 2.76 -17.72 -11.39
N LEU A 106 3.67 -18.68 -11.14
CA LEU A 106 4.41 -19.40 -12.19
C LEU A 106 3.48 -20.26 -13.07
N GLU A 107 2.37 -20.68 -12.48
CA GLU A 107 1.31 -21.49 -13.07
C GLU A 107 0.44 -20.68 -14.03
N ASN A 108 0.48 -19.34 -13.98
CA ASN A 108 -0.25 -18.54 -14.95
C ASN A 108 0.33 -18.72 -16.36
N LYS A 109 -0.39 -19.45 -17.20
CA LYS A 109 -0.08 -19.64 -18.63
C LYS A 109 -1.04 -18.88 -19.54
N GLN A 110 -2.07 -18.24 -18.99
CA GLN A 110 -3.10 -17.56 -19.76
C GLN A 110 -2.67 -16.15 -20.14
N ASP A 111 -2.07 -15.42 -19.20
CA ASP A 111 -1.60 -14.06 -19.41
C ASP A 111 -0.08 -13.96 -19.39
N SER A 112 0.45 -12.93 -20.05
CA SER A 112 1.87 -12.61 -19.98
C SER A 112 2.13 -11.54 -18.91
N PRO A 113 3.11 -11.73 -17.99
CA PRO A 113 3.48 -10.70 -17.03
C PRO A 113 4.04 -9.42 -17.71
N ASN A 114 4.35 -9.50 -19.01
CA ASN A 114 4.88 -8.37 -19.77
C ASN A 114 3.92 -7.18 -19.88
N ILE A 115 2.64 -7.36 -19.57
CA ILE A 115 1.67 -6.25 -19.46
C ILE A 115 2.11 -5.20 -18.42
N PHE A 116 2.96 -5.57 -17.47
CA PHE A 116 3.52 -4.70 -16.43
C PHE A 116 4.88 -4.09 -16.76
N THR A 117 5.44 -4.37 -17.95
CA THR A 117 6.70 -3.73 -18.40
C THR A 117 6.57 -2.21 -18.54
N GLY A 118 7.71 -1.55 -18.62
CA GLY A 118 7.78 -0.10 -18.79
C GLY A 118 7.60 0.67 -17.49
N GLY A 119 7.90 0.05 -16.34
CA GLY A 119 7.92 0.67 -15.01
C GLY A 119 6.54 0.96 -14.42
N LYS A 120 5.54 0.12 -14.73
CA LYS A 120 4.22 0.14 -14.07
C LYS A 120 4.27 -0.44 -12.66
N ILE A 121 5.20 -1.35 -12.44
CA ILE A 121 5.57 -1.96 -11.17
C ILE A 121 7.08 -1.83 -10.97
N SER A 122 7.53 -1.90 -9.72
CA SER A 122 8.94 -1.89 -9.31
C SER A 122 9.40 -3.22 -8.74
N TRP A 123 8.50 -4.13 -8.37
CA TRP A 123 8.84 -5.46 -7.85
C TRP A 123 7.78 -6.51 -8.19
N VAL A 124 8.17 -7.77 -8.21
CA VAL A 124 7.35 -8.95 -8.48
C VAL A 124 7.77 -10.10 -7.58
N TYR A 125 6.80 -10.89 -7.10
CA TYR A 125 7.06 -12.18 -6.45
C TYR A 125 6.04 -13.22 -6.93
N ASN A 126 6.29 -14.50 -6.66
CA ASN A 126 5.49 -15.61 -7.20
C ASN A 126 5.35 -16.79 -6.23
N TRP A 127 5.41 -16.51 -4.92
CA TRP A 127 5.37 -17.53 -3.85
C TRP A 127 6.50 -18.57 -3.88
N SER A 128 7.55 -18.36 -4.66
CA SER A 128 8.60 -19.34 -4.85
C SER A 128 10.01 -18.71 -4.82
N PRO A 129 11.07 -19.53 -4.73
CA PRO A 129 12.44 -19.06 -4.96
C PRO A 129 12.79 -18.92 -6.45
N TRP A 130 11.96 -19.45 -7.36
CA TRP A 130 12.23 -19.47 -8.79
C TRP A 130 11.88 -18.15 -9.43
N ARG A 131 12.79 -17.61 -10.22
CA ARG A 131 12.70 -16.25 -10.74
C ARG A 131 11.54 -16.06 -11.73
N THR A 132 10.76 -15.00 -11.54
CA THR A 132 9.86 -14.41 -12.55
C THR A 132 10.48 -13.11 -13.06
N ASP A 133 10.81 -13.04 -14.35
CA ASP A 133 11.40 -11.84 -14.96
C ASP A 133 10.33 -10.91 -15.54
N ILE A 134 10.31 -9.67 -15.04
CA ILE A 134 9.54 -8.56 -15.63
C ILE A 134 10.49 -7.37 -15.80
N ALA A 135 10.63 -6.89 -17.03
CA ALA A 135 11.56 -5.81 -17.33
C ALA A 135 11.25 -4.55 -16.50
N GLY A 136 12.23 -4.13 -15.69
CA GLY A 136 12.12 -2.97 -14.79
C GLY A 136 11.61 -3.28 -13.38
N ALA A 137 11.32 -4.54 -13.05
CA ALA A 137 10.90 -4.96 -11.72
C ALA A 137 11.98 -5.81 -11.01
N GLU A 138 12.14 -5.60 -9.71
CA GLU A 138 12.90 -6.49 -8.83
C GLU A 138 12.13 -7.80 -8.61
N PHE A 139 12.77 -8.95 -8.83
CA PHE A 139 12.23 -10.22 -8.36
C PHE A 139 12.54 -10.41 -6.87
N VAL A 140 11.51 -10.71 -6.08
CA VAL A 140 11.58 -10.91 -4.63
C VAL A 140 11.27 -12.38 -4.33
N PRO A 141 12.27 -13.24 -4.07
CA PRO A 141 12.03 -14.65 -3.78
C PRO A 141 11.34 -14.83 -2.42
N MET A 142 10.53 -15.87 -2.32
CA MET A 142 9.84 -16.26 -1.10
C MET A 142 10.23 -17.67 -0.68
N LEU A 143 10.49 -17.86 0.62
CA LEU A 143 10.51 -19.19 1.24
C LEU A 143 9.11 -19.45 1.79
N TRP A 144 8.25 -20.09 1.00
CA TRP A 144 6.84 -20.26 1.35
C TRP A 144 6.64 -21.07 2.65
N SER A 145 7.36 -22.18 2.81
CA SER A 145 7.51 -22.93 4.07
C SER A 145 8.82 -23.74 4.04
N THR A 146 9.10 -24.52 5.09
CA THR A 146 10.18 -25.55 5.09
C THR A 146 9.62 -26.97 5.19
N ASN A 147 8.36 -27.13 4.80
CA ASN A 147 7.62 -28.38 4.80
C ASN A 147 6.81 -28.46 3.48
N ARG A 148 5.91 -29.44 3.35
CA ARG A 148 4.99 -29.52 2.19
C ARG A 148 5.68 -29.47 0.82
N GLY A 149 6.89 -30.01 0.71
CA GLY A 149 7.67 -30.03 -0.52
C GLY A 149 8.56 -28.80 -0.76
N HIS A 150 8.58 -27.82 0.14
CA HIS A 150 9.49 -26.67 0.05
C HIS A 150 10.83 -26.95 0.74
N ASP A 151 11.92 -26.64 0.04
CA ASP A 151 13.28 -26.86 0.50
C ASP A 151 13.98 -25.53 0.85
N GLY A 152 14.31 -25.36 2.13
CA GLY A 152 15.01 -24.17 2.63
C GLY A 152 16.44 -24.01 2.08
N ASN A 153 17.17 -25.10 1.80
CA ASN A 153 18.50 -25.03 1.20
C ASN A 153 18.44 -24.60 -0.26
N GLN A 154 17.43 -25.10 -0.99
CA GLN A 154 17.16 -24.66 -2.35
C GLN A 154 16.83 -23.18 -2.38
N PHE A 155 15.95 -22.70 -1.50
CA PHE A 155 15.66 -21.28 -1.36
C PHE A 155 16.92 -20.46 -1.06
N LEU A 156 17.70 -20.85 -0.04
CA LEU A 156 18.92 -20.13 0.34
C LEU A 156 19.92 -20.03 -0.82
N THR A 157 19.96 -21.05 -1.68
CA THR A 157 20.82 -21.06 -2.87
C THR A 157 20.31 -20.11 -3.96
N LEU A 158 19.01 -20.16 -4.27
CA LEU A 158 18.39 -19.38 -5.34
C LEU A 158 18.19 -17.91 -4.98
N ALA A 159 18.04 -17.59 -3.70
CA ALA A 159 17.85 -16.23 -3.21
C ALA A 159 19.16 -15.44 -3.04
N LYS A 160 20.33 -16.05 -3.31
CA LYS A 160 21.62 -15.33 -3.23
C LYS A 160 21.64 -14.14 -4.17
N GLY A 161 22.06 -12.99 -3.65
CA GLY A 161 22.09 -11.73 -4.40
C GLY A 161 20.73 -11.03 -4.57
N ALA A 162 19.65 -11.54 -4.00
CA ALA A 162 18.38 -10.82 -3.95
C ALA A 162 18.50 -9.55 -3.08
N LYS A 163 17.86 -8.46 -3.50
CA LYS A 163 17.85 -7.20 -2.72
C LYS A 163 16.86 -7.26 -1.56
N SER A 164 15.73 -7.94 -1.76
CA SER A 164 14.71 -8.20 -0.76
C SER A 164 14.26 -9.65 -0.86
N VAL A 165 13.87 -10.26 0.26
CA VAL A 165 13.26 -11.59 0.31
C VAL A 165 12.04 -11.60 1.21
N LEU A 166 11.10 -12.52 0.95
CA LEU A 166 9.90 -12.72 1.75
C LEU A 166 9.97 -14.02 2.54
N GLY A 167 9.50 -13.99 3.79
CA GLY A 167 9.36 -15.17 4.64
C GLY A 167 8.13 -16.01 4.33
N PHE A 168 7.77 -16.87 5.30
CA PHE A 168 6.73 -17.90 5.15
C PHE A 168 5.34 -17.32 4.87
N ASN A 169 4.55 -18.06 4.09
CA ASN A 169 3.21 -17.64 3.65
C ASN A 169 2.12 -18.17 4.59
N GLU A 170 1.45 -17.26 5.29
CA GLU A 170 0.36 -17.52 6.24
C GLU A 170 0.66 -18.71 7.18
N PRO A 171 1.80 -18.68 7.91
CA PRO A 171 2.26 -19.81 8.71
C PRO A 171 1.31 -20.22 9.82
N GLU A 172 0.40 -19.34 10.24
CA GLU A 172 -0.63 -19.64 11.23
C GLU A 172 -1.75 -20.54 10.71
N ARG A 173 -1.87 -20.72 9.39
CA ARG A 173 -2.96 -21.47 8.76
C ARG A 173 -2.56 -22.89 8.42
N GLY A 174 -3.45 -23.83 8.75
CA GLY A 174 -3.24 -25.26 8.53
C GLY A 174 -3.13 -25.65 7.07
N GLU A 175 -3.84 -24.95 6.19
CA GLU A 175 -3.87 -25.14 4.73
C GLU A 175 -2.73 -24.44 3.99
N GLN A 176 -1.97 -23.58 4.68
CA GLN A 176 -0.86 -22.79 4.14
C GLN A 176 0.49 -23.33 4.66
N ALA A 177 1.45 -22.47 5.02
CA ALA A 177 2.76 -22.92 5.48
C ALA A 177 2.70 -23.78 6.75
N ASN A 178 1.69 -23.57 7.61
CA ASN A 178 1.41 -24.37 8.81
C ASN A 178 2.68 -24.61 9.65
N MET A 179 3.21 -23.54 10.22
CA MET A 179 4.43 -23.55 11.02
C MET A 179 4.17 -22.91 12.38
N SER A 180 4.69 -23.51 13.45
CA SER A 180 4.67 -22.84 14.76
C SER A 180 5.60 -21.62 14.75
N PRO A 181 5.38 -20.61 15.62
CA PRO A 181 6.29 -19.47 15.75
C PRO A 181 7.74 -19.87 16.05
N VAL A 182 7.92 -20.91 16.87
CA VAL A 182 9.24 -21.45 17.26
C VAL A 182 9.93 -22.09 16.06
N ASP A 183 9.24 -22.99 15.34
CA ASP A 183 9.81 -23.68 14.18
C ASP A 183 10.15 -22.68 13.07
N ALA A 184 9.27 -21.70 12.84
CA ALA A 184 9.51 -20.62 11.89
C ALA A 184 10.73 -19.78 12.28
N ALA A 185 10.95 -19.47 13.56
CA ALA A 185 12.14 -18.73 14.00
C ALA A 185 13.43 -19.51 13.73
N TYR A 186 13.47 -20.81 14.02
CA TYR A 186 14.63 -21.66 13.70
C TYR A 186 14.86 -21.79 12.19
N ALA A 187 13.82 -22.05 11.41
CA ALA A 187 13.89 -22.08 9.96
C ALA A 187 14.37 -20.74 9.37
N TRP A 188 13.90 -19.62 9.92
CA TRP A 188 14.36 -18.29 9.55
C TRP A 188 15.87 -18.13 9.77
N LYS A 189 16.37 -18.49 10.97
CA LYS A 189 17.81 -18.41 11.27
C LYS A 189 18.65 -19.26 10.34
N GLN A 190 18.13 -20.40 9.93
CA GLN A 190 18.86 -21.33 9.06
C GLN A 190 18.87 -20.88 7.59
N TYR A 191 17.73 -20.42 7.06
CA TYR A 191 17.54 -20.27 5.61
C TYR A 191 17.35 -18.83 5.13
N ILE A 192 16.90 -17.91 5.97
CA ILE A 192 16.59 -16.51 5.59
C ILE A 192 17.63 -15.54 6.15
N GLU A 193 17.96 -15.64 7.45
CA GLU A 193 18.92 -14.75 8.12
C GLU A 193 20.29 -14.69 7.41
N PRO A 194 20.87 -15.77 6.85
CA PRO A 194 22.16 -15.70 6.16
C PRO A 194 22.17 -14.76 4.94
N LEU A 195 21.01 -14.49 4.32
CA LEU A 195 20.90 -13.59 3.17
C LEU A 195 21.14 -12.13 3.56
N ARG A 196 20.93 -11.77 4.84
CA ARG A 196 21.27 -10.44 5.38
C ARG A 196 22.74 -10.10 5.20
N ALA A 197 23.63 -11.07 5.39
CA ALA A 197 25.06 -10.88 5.21
C ALA A 197 25.44 -10.60 3.74
N GLN A 198 24.54 -10.91 2.80
CA GLN A 198 24.68 -10.62 1.37
C GLN A 198 24.01 -9.29 0.97
N GLY A 199 23.49 -8.53 1.94
CA GLY A 199 22.83 -7.25 1.71
C GLY A 199 21.32 -7.32 1.47
N ALA A 200 20.70 -8.50 1.58
CA ALA A 200 19.25 -8.63 1.42
C ALA A 200 18.48 -8.00 2.59
N ARG A 201 17.36 -7.33 2.28
CA ARG A 201 16.33 -6.97 3.25
C ARG A 201 15.39 -8.15 3.47
N LEU A 202 15.15 -8.51 4.73
CA LEU A 202 14.39 -9.70 5.10
C LEU A 202 12.97 -9.31 5.55
N GLY A 203 11.97 -9.65 4.73
CA GLY A 203 10.55 -9.47 5.03
C GLY A 203 10.04 -10.58 5.94
N SER A 204 9.24 -10.22 6.95
CA SER A 204 8.63 -11.18 7.87
C SER A 204 7.84 -12.28 7.14
N PRO A 205 7.47 -13.36 7.84
CA PRO A 205 6.35 -14.17 7.40
C PRO A 205 5.11 -13.30 7.15
N ALA A 206 4.36 -13.59 6.10
CA ALA A 206 3.17 -12.84 5.70
C ALA A 206 1.93 -13.47 6.31
N ILE A 207 1.35 -12.82 7.33
CA ILE A 207 0.19 -13.33 8.05
C ILE A 207 -1.13 -12.95 7.37
N ALA A 208 -2.16 -13.79 7.51
CA ALA A 208 -3.51 -13.44 7.11
C ALA A 208 -4.07 -12.30 7.98
N SER A 209 -5.07 -11.59 7.46
CA SER A 209 -5.73 -10.48 8.16
C SER A 209 -6.69 -10.92 9.26
N THR A 210 -6.18 -11.63 10.28
CA THR A 210 -6.93 -12.19 11.40
C THR A 210 -6.20 -11.98 12.74
N ASP A 211 -6.93 -12.07 13.86
CA ASP A 211 -6.32 -12.02 15.20
C ASP A 211 -5.36 -13.19 15.46
N GLN A 212 -5.62 -14.36 14.86
CA GLN A 212 -4.72 -15.50 14.91
C GLN A 212 -3.38 -15.19 14.25
N GLY A 213 -3.40 -14.58 13.05
CA GLY A 213 -2.19 -14.14 12.36
C GLY A 213 -1.41 -13.11 13.16
N LEU A 214 -2.10 -12.10 13.71
CA LEU A 214 -1.46 -11.07 14.55
C LEU A 214 -0.81 -11.67 15.82
N ASN A 215 -1.50 -12.60 16.49
CA ASN A 215 -0.93 -13.28 17.64
C ASN A 215 0.28 -14.15 17.26
N TRP A 216 0.21 -14.82 16.11
CA TRP A 216 1.30 -15.64 15.59
C TRP A 216 2.56 -14.81 15.32
N ILE A 217 2.45 -13.67 14.62
CA ILE A 217 3.64 -12.86 14.28
C ILE A 217 4.29 -12.23 15.51
N LYS A 218 3.50 -11.86 16.53
CA LYS A 218 4.02 -11.37 17.81
C LYS A 218 4.85 -12.44 18.52
N GLN A 219 4.36 -13.69 18.54
CA GLN A 219 5.10 -14.81 19.08
C GLN A 219 6.36 -15.10 18.27
N PHE A 220 6.26 -15.10 16.93
CA PHE A 220 7.41 -15.35 16.05
C PHE A 220 8.52 -14.31 16.26
N LEU A 221 8.17 -13.02 16.32
CA LEU A 221 9.15 -11.96 16.58
C LEU A 221 9.82 -12.12 17.95
N ASN A 222 9.07 -12.53 18.97
CA ASN A 222 9.62 -12.84 20.28
C ASN A 222 10.61 -14.01 20.23
N GLU A 223 10.24 -15.13 19.59
CA GLU A 223 11.14 -16.28 19.46
C GLU A 223 12.37 -15.97 18.61
N LEU A 224 12.19 -15.23 17.51
CA LEU A 224 13.28 -14.81 16.63
C LEU A 224 14.29 -13.92 17.37
N ASN A 225 13.81 -12.98 18.19
CA ASN A 225 14.66 -12.11 19.00
C ASN A 225 15.48 -12.91 20.02
N LYS A 226 14.91 -13.94 20.65
CA LYS A 226 15.64 -14.80 21.61
C LYS A 226 16.84 -15.49 20.99
N ILE A 227 16.75 -15.84 19.70
CA ILE A 227 17.81 -16.53 18.95
C ILE A 227 18.66 -15.58 18.07
N GLY A 228 18.58 -14.27 18.34
CA GLY A 228 19.38 -13.25 17.68
C GLY A 228 19.13 -13.14 16.17
N GLY A 229 17.88 -13.34 15.73
CA GLY A 229 17.43 -13.00 14.39
C GLY A 229 16.65 -11.69 14.38
N ARG A 230 16.39 -11.15 13.19
CA ARG A 230 15.55 -9.94 13.04
C ARG A 230 14.96 -9.82 11.64
N ILE A 231 13.81 -9.16 11.56
CA ILE A 231 13.19 -8.72 10.30
C ILE A 231 13.65 -7.30 9.95
N ASP A 232 13.53 -6.91 8.68
CA ASP A 232 13.68 -5.51 8.23
C ASP A 232 12.35 -4.83 7.93
N PHE A 233 11.33 -5.61 7.55
CA PHE A 233 9.99 -5.10 7.26
C PHE A 233 8.93 -6.17 7.52
N LEU A 234 7.71 -5.72 7.78
CA LEU A 234 6.54 -6.58 7.92
C LEU A 234 5.94 -6.86 6.54
N ALA A 235 5.74 -8.12 6.20
CA ALA A 235 4.90 -8.54 5.09
C ALA A 235 3.50 -8.87 5.63
N LEU A 236 2.45 -8.36 5.00
CA LEU A 236 1.06 -8.52 5.45
C LEU A 236 0.13 -8.88 4.29
N HIS A 237 -0.89 -9.70 4.59
CA HIS A 237 -2.03 -9.91 3.70
C HIS A 237 -3.25 -9.14 4.19
N TRP A 238 -4.15 -8.81 3.26
CA TRP A 238 -5.47 -8.30 3.58
C TRP A 238 -6.54 -8.76 2.60
N TYR A 239 -7.59 -9.36 3.13
CA TYR A 239 -8.75 -9.77 2.35
C TYR A 239 -10.02 -9.33 3.08
N GLY A 240 -10.73 -8.34 2.53
CA GLY A 240 -11.91 -7.78 3.17
C GLY A 240 -12.59 -6.69 2.35
N ARG A 241 -13.38 -5.84 3.01
CA ARG A 241 -14.13 -4.74 2.36
C ARG A 241 -13.79 -3.41 3.02
N GLY A 242 -13.72 -2.36 2.20
CA GLY A 242 -13.49 -0.98 2.64
C GLY A 242 -12.02 -0.61 2.88
N VAL A 243 -11.58 0.51 2.31
CA VAL A 243 -10.19 0.99 2.43
C VAL A 243 -9.83 1.38 3.88
N ASP A 244 -10.79 1.88 4.65
CA ASP A 244 -10.53 2.25 6.05
C ASP A 244 -10.22 0.99 6.88
N ASN A 245 -10.91 -0.12 6.63
CA ASN A 245 -10.60 -1.40 7.28
C ASN A 245 -9.22 -1.94 6.88
N PHE A 246 -8.83 -1.76 5.61
CA PHE A 246 -7.49 -2.08 5.14
C PHE A 246 -6.40 -1.27 5.86
N ILE A 247 -6.58 0.05 5.96
CA ILE A 247 -5.65 0.94 6.64
C ILE A 247 -5.61 0.65 8.15
N ASN A 248 -6.76 0.40 8.76
CA ASN A 248 -6.86 0.07 10.19
C ASN A 248 -6.13 -1.24 10.51
N TRP A 249 -6.26 -2.26 9.65
CA TRP A 249 -5.51 -3.51 9.80
C TRP A 249 -4.00 -3.27 9.78
N ILE A 250 -3.48 -2.60 8.76
CA ILE A 250 -2.04 -2.30 8.63
C ILE A 250 -1.54 -1.51 9.84
N THR A 251 -2.31 -0.50 10.25
CA THR A 251 -1.97 0.39 11.36
C THR A 251 -1.91 -0.39 12.67
N ARG A 252 -2.91 -1.25 12.92
CA ARG A 252 -2.98 -2.10 14.13
C ARG A 252 -1.78 -3.05 14.19
N VAL A 253 -1.50 -3.79 13.11
CA VAL A 253 -0.37 -4.74 13.11
C VAL A 253 0.94 -4.02 13.39
N ARG A 254 1.18 -2.88 12.74
CA ARG A 254 2.40 -2.08 12.94
C ARG A 254 2.52 -1.57 14.38
N GLN A 255 1.42 -1.10 14.99
CA GLN A 255 1.41 -0.65 16.38
C GLN A 255 1.70 -1.78 17.37
N GLU A 256 1.14 -2.97 17.14
CA GLU A 256 1.26 -4.11 18.06
C GLU A 256 2.54 -4.94 17.89
N THR A 257 3.27 -4.78 16.78
CA THR A 257 4.50 -5.54 16.49
C THR A 257 5.76 -4.68 16.46
N GLY A 258 5.65 -3.38 16.18
CA GLY A 258 6.76 -2.43 16.18
C GLY A 258 6.61 -1.33 15.13
N ASN A 259 6.42 -0.09 15.58
CA ASN A 259 6.30 1.08 14.71
C ASN A 259 7.58 1.39 13.89
N GLN A 260 8.72 0.80 14.25
CA GLN A 260 9.96 0.94 13.49
C GLN A 260 9.93 0.22 12.14
N TYR A 261 9.10 -0.82 11.98
CA TYR A 261 9.07 -1.60 10.75
C TYR A 261 8.29 -0.88 9.65
N SER A 262 8.88 -0.82 8.46
CA SER A 262 8.13 -0.55 7.23
C SER A 262 7.22 -1.74 6.92
N VAL A 263 6.13 -1.49 6.19
CA VAL A 263 5.15 -2.53 5.82
C VAL A 263 5.13 -2.72 4.31
N TRP A 264 5.15 -3.97 3.88
CA TRP A 264 4.83 -4.42 2.54
C TRP A 264 3.52 -5.20 2.61
N VAL A 265 2.52 -4.75 1.85
CA VAL A 265 1.29 -5.53 1.66
C VAL A 265 1.51 -6.39 0.43
N THR A 266 1.81 -7.67 0.65
CA THR A 266 2.19 -8.60 -0.41
C THR A 266 0.97 -9.16 -1.14
N GLU A 267 -0.15 -9.29 -0.43
CA GLU A 267 -1.45 -9.64 -1.00
C GLU A 267 -2.54 -8.73 -0.45
N PHE A 268 -3.37 -8.20 -1.34
CA PHE A 268 -4.61 -7.58 -0.92
C PHE A 268 -5.67 -7.63 -2.01
N ALA A 269 -6.92 -7.86 -1.60
CA ALA A 269 -8.06 -7.79 -2.51
C ALA A 269 -9.35 -7.42 -1.76
N CYS A 270 -10.27 -6.79 -2.48
CA CYS A 270 -11.63 -6.62 -1.98
C CYS A 270 -12.40 -7.94 -2.12
N THR A 271 -12.69 -8.60 -1.00
CA THR A 271 -13.30 -9.93 -0.98
C THR A 271 -14.45 -10.03 0.01
N SER A 272 -15.32 -11.02 -0.22
CA SER A 272 -16.36 -11.43 0.70
C SER A 272 -16.45 -12.95 0.70
N TRP A 273 -16.29 -13.54 1.88
CA TRP A 273 -16.44 -14.99 2.08
C TRP A 273 -17.90 -15.40 2.30
N ASN A 274 -18.81 -14.43 2.38
CA ASN A 274 -20.24 -14.66 2.49
C ASN A 274 -20.85 -14.70 1.08
N SER A 275 -21.27 -15.88 0.63
CA SER A 275 -21.89 -16.09 -0.68
C SER A 275 -23.18 -15.28 -0.89
N ASN A 276 -23.87 -14.90 0.19
CA ASN A 276 -25.07 -14.06 0.12
C ASN A 276 -24.74 -12.56 0.03
N GLN A 277 -23.47 -12.18 0.10
CA GLN A 277 -23.00 -10.80 0.05
C GLN A 277 -21.81 -10.68 -0.90
N PRO A 278 -21.99 -10.97 -2.21
CA PRO A 278 -20.90 -10.87 -3.18
C PRO A 278 -20.36 -9.44 -3.26
N VAL A 279 -19.08 -9.32 -3.62
CA VAL A 279 -18.46 -8.03 -3.89
C VAL A 279 -18.83 -7.62 -5.32
N SER A 280 -19.33 -6.40 -5.49
CA SER A 280 -19.63 -5.87 -6.82
C SER A 280 -18.36 -5.43 -7.54
N GLN A 281 -18.34 -5.46 -8.88
CA GLN A 281 -17.22 -4.93 -9.66
C GLN A 281 -16.92 -3.46 -9.32
N GLN A 282 -17.95 -2.66 -9.08
CA GLN A 282 -17.81 -1.25 -8.72
C GLN A 282 -17.08 -1.11 -7.38
N GLU A 283 -17.43 -1.92 -6.39
CA GLU A 283 -16.77 -1.92 -5.09
C GLU A 283 -15.30 -2.36 -5.17
N VAL A 284 -15.00 -3.39 -5.98
CA VAL A 284 -13.61 -3.78 -6.25
C VAL A 284 -12.84 -2.60 -6.85
N ASN A 285 -13.39 -1.96 -7.89
CA ASN A 285 -12.75 -0.84 -8.56
C ASN A 285 -12.51 0.34 -7.59
N ASP A 286 -13.49 0.65 -6.75
CA ASP A 286 -13.40 1.74 -5.79
C ASP A 286 -12.36 1.43 -4.70
N PHE A 287 -12.33 0.20 -4.20
CA PHE A 287 -11.31 -0.23 -3.25
C PHE A 287 -9.90 -0.16 -3.86
N MET A 288 -9.72 -0.67 -5.09
CA MET A 288 -8.42 -0.64 -5.76
C MET A 288 -7.94 0.78 -6.00
N ARG A 289 -8.82 1.69 -6.47
CA ARG A 289 -8.48 3.12 -6.64
C ARG A 289 -8.08 3.77 -5.32
N GLN A 290 -8.79 3.48 -4.24
CA GLN A 290 -8.54 4.10 -2.93
C GLN A 290 -7.26 3.59 -2.27
N SER A 291 -6.98 2.29 -2.38
CA SER A 291 -5.84 1.64 -1.73
C SER A 291 -4.50 1.98 -2.40
N ILE A 292 -4.46 2.16 -3.73
CA ILE A 292 -3.20 2.42 -4.47
C ILE A 292 -2.87 3.91 -4.65
N ALA A 293 -3.78 4.81 -4.24
CA ALA A 293 -3.62 6.26 -4.33
C ALA A 293 -2.93 6.89 -3.12
N ARG A 294 -2.57 6.10 -2.09
CA ARG A 294 -1.96 6.55 -0.82
C ARG A 294 -0.54 6.01 -0.65
#